data_AF-A0A3P8HL68-F1
#
_entry.id   AF-A0A3P8HL68-F1
#
_cell.length_a   1.000
_cell.length_b   1.000
_cell.length_c   1.000
_cell.angle_alpha   90.00
_cell.angle_beta   90.00
_cell.angle_gamma   90.00
#
_symmetry.space_group_name_H-M   'P 1'
#
loop_
_entity.id
_entity.type
_entity.pdbx_description
1 polymer ?
#
loop_
_entity_poly.entity_id
_entity_poly.type
_entity_poly.pdbx_seq_one_letter_code
_entity_poly.pdbx_strand_id
1 'polypeptide(L)'
;MIEDGICARQMVDFRVAQTFRNLLMDVQYQALSVEHREQYANLIRRMVDIWIELSGFTEERQKRMQLKLSPSVISECALLLNRVGETQRAYEILEMLLDPEKSEGEEATVLNTGYVRHAAMLEIFEDALRERDPYKAATCVEIMSNSLPRSKLEPLVQRIQDRCKLTEHQNRMLTGFVRLRPQ
;
A
#
# COMPACT_ATOMS: atom_id res chain seq x y z
N MET A 1 14.81 -10.49 -16.59
CA MET A 1 14.33 -11.41 -15.52
C MET A 1 12.88 -11.12 -15.11
N ILE A 2 12.55 -9.93 -14.57
CA ILE A 2 11.15 -9.62 -14.22
C ILE A 2 10.27 -9.52 -15.48
N GLU A 3 10.74 -8.82 -16.50
CA GLU A 3 10.05 -8.72 -17.80
C GLU A 3 9.84 -10.09 -18.45
N ASP A 4 10.86 -10.97 -18.39
CA ASP A 4 10.74 -12.36 -18.86
C ASP A 4 9.68 -13.13 -18.07
N GLY A 5 9.60 -12.92 -16.76
CA GLY A 5 8.57 -13.51 -15.90
C GLY A 5 7.16 -13.01 -16.22
N ILE A 6 7.01 -11.72 -16.56
CA ILE A 6 5.75 -11.14 -17.04
C ILE A 6 5.36 -11.81 -18.37
N CYS A 7 6.29 -11.89 -19.32
CA CYS A 7 6.07 -12.53 -20.63
C CYS A 7 5.73 -14.03 -20.49
N ALA A 8 6.33 -14.71 -19.52
CA ALA A 8 6.08 -16.12 -19.19
C ALA A 8 4.84 -16.34 -18.30
N ARG A 9 4.07 -15.28 -17.99
CA ARG A 9 2.87 -15.33 -17.13
C ARG A 9 3.12 -15.86 -15.71
N GLN A 10 4.34 -15.70 -15.20
CA GLN A 10 4.72 -16.16 -13.85
C GLN A 10 4.21 -15.24 -12.73
N MET A 11 3.55 -14.14 -13.09
CA MET A 11 2.95 -13.19 -12.14
C MET A 11 1.81 -13.81 -11.29
N VAL A 12 1.27 -14.95 -11.73
CA VAL A 12 0.27 -15.71 -10.96
C VAL A 12 0.88 -16.60 -9.88
N ASP A 13 2.19 -16.88 -9.95
CA ASP A 13 2.88 -17.64 -8.92
C ASP A 13 3.23 -16.72 -7.74
N PHE A 14 2.68 -17.04 -6.56
CA PHE A 14 2.85 -16.23 -5.36
C PHE A 14 4.32 -16.02 -4.98
N ARG A 15 5.18 -17.05 -5.11
CA ARG A 15 6.59 -16.98 -4.71
C ARG A 15 7.39 -16.15 -5.71
N VAL A 16 7.11 -16.30 -7.00
CA VAL A 16 7.74 -15.49 -8.05
C VAL A 16 7.31 -14.03 -7.91
N ALA A 17 6.02 -13.77 -7.72
CA ALA A 17 5.50 -12.41 -7.51
C ALA A 17 6.12 -11.74 -6.27
N GLN A 18 6.29 -12.48 -5.17
CA GLN A 18 6.98 -11.97 -3.98
C GLN A 18 8.45 -11.65 -4.26
N THR A 19 9.14 -12.52 -5.00
CA THR A 19 10.54 -12.30 -5.39
C THR A 19 10.67 -11.02 -6.21
N PHE A 20 9.78 -10.79 -7.17
CA PHE A 20 9.79 -9.56 -7.96
C PHE A 20 9.55 -8.31 -7.11
N ARG A 21 8.58 -8.32 -6.19
CA ARG A 21 8.36 -7.18 -5.28
C ARG A 21 9.58 -6.90 -4.41
N ASN A 22 10.22 -7.92 -3.85
CA ASN A 22 11.44 -7.74 -3.05
C ASN A 22 12.57 -7.12 -3.87
N LEU A 23 12.81 -7.63 -5.08
CA LEU A 23 13.82 -7.07 -5.98
C LEU A 23 13.57 -5.61 -6.32
N LEU A 24 12.31 -5.23 -6.60
CA LEU A 24 11.96 -3.83 -6.86
C LEU A 24 12.15 -2.98 -5.60
N MET A 25 11.72 -3.46 -4.45
CA MET A 25 11.85 -2.75 -3.17
C MET A 25 13.30 -2.45 -2.79
N ASP A 26 14.25 -3.30 -3.18
CA ASP A 26 15.68 -3.15 -2.90
C ASP A 26 16.39 -2.16 -3.86
N VAL A 27 15.71 -1.68 -4.91
CA VAL A 27 16.27 -0.71 -5.85
C VAL A 27 16.40 0.66 -5.20
N GLN A 28 17.62 1.20 -5.22
CA GLN A 28 17.90 2.59 -4.85
C GLN A 28 17.48 3.52 -5.99
N TYR A 29 16.19 3.87 -6.06
CA TYR A 29 15.60 4.66 -7.14
C TYR A 29 16.36 5.97 -7.44
N GLN A 30 16.86 6.66 -6.40
CA GLN A 30 17.60 7.91 -6.58
C GLN A 30 19.00 7.72 -7.20
N ALA A 31 19.57 6.52 -7.15
CA ALA A 31 20.85 6.20 -7.79
C ALA A 31 20.70 5.85 -9.29
N LEU A 32 19.48 5.66 -9.77
CA LEU A 32 19.21 5.34 -11.18
C LEU A 32 19.38 6.57 -12.08
N SER A 33 19.86 6.34 -13.30
CA SER A 33 19.80 7.32 -14.40
C SER A 33 18.35 7.64 -14.77
N VAL A 34 18.12 8.77 -15.45
CA VAL A 34 16.77 9.18 -15.87
C VAL A 34 16.08 8.09 -16.71
N GLU A 35 16.79 7.50 -17.67
CA GLU A 35 16.27 6.42 -18.51
C GLU A 35 15.89 5.18 -17.68
N HIS A 36 16.75 4.76 -16.75
CA HIS A 36 16.45 3.62 -15.88
C HIS A 36 15.31 3.90 -14.92
N ARG A 37 15.12 5.15 -14.47
CA ARG A 37 13.96 5.54 -13.65
C ARG A 37 12.65 5.39 -14.42
N GLU A 38 12.64 5.78 -15.69
CA GLU A 38 11.46 5.64 -16.55
C GLU A 38 11.11 4.17 -16.80
N GLN A 39 12.11 3.35 -17.15
CA GLN A 39 11.93 1.90 -17.30
C GLN A 39 11.42 1.24 -16.01
N TYR A 40 12.01 1.61 -14.87
CA TYR A 40 11.60 1.14 -13.55
C TYR A 40 10.15 1.55 -13.21
N ALA A 41 9.77 2.79 -13.49
CA ALA A 41 8.41 3.27 -13.29
C ALA A 41 7.39 2.52 -14.17
N ASN A 42 7.72 2.31 -15.45
CA ASN A 42 6.86 1.56 -16.36
C ASN A 42 6.70 0.10 -15.93
N LEU A 43 7.77 -0.53 -15.44
CA LEU A 43 7.73 -1.88 -14.89
C LEU A 43 6.82 -1.96 -13.66
N ILE A 44 6.96 -1.03 -12.71
CA ILE A 44 6.08 -0.97 -11.53
C ILE A 44 4.62 -0.84 -11.92
N ARG A 45 4.29 0.14 -12.78
CA ARG A 45 2.91 0.36 -13.24
C ARG A 45 2.32 -0.91 -13.80
N ARG A 46 3.02 -1.53 -14.75
CA ARG A 46 2.59 -2.76 -15.42
C ARG A 46 2.39 -3.92 -14.44
N MET A 47 3.28 -4.09 -13.47
CA MET A 47 3.15 -5.16 -12.49
C MET A 47 1.97 -4.95 -11.55
N VAL A 48 1.77 -3.73 -11.08
CA VAL A 48 0.63 -3.38 -10.23
C VAL A 48 -0.69 -3.52 -10.99
N ASP A 49 -0.74 -3.09 -12.26
CA ASP A 49 -1.89 -3.31 -13.15
C ASP A 49 -2.26 -4.80 -13.22
N ILE A 50 -1.28 -5.66 -13.49
CA ILE A 50 -1.49 -7.11 -13.59
C ILE A 50 -2.03 -7.68 -12.27
N TRP A 51 -1.48 -7.29 -11.12
CA TRP A 51 -1.95 -7.82 -9.83
C TRP A 51 -3.35 -7.32 -9.47
N ILE A 52 -3.68 -6.06 -9.77
CA ILE A 52 -5.05 -5.54 -9.60
C ILE A 52 -6.02 -6.28 -10.52
N GLU A 53 -5.66 -6.48 -11.79
CA GLU A 53 -6.47 -7.23 -12.75
C GLU A 53 -6.73 -8.66 -12.28
N LEU A 54 -5.67 -9.39 -11.89
CA LEU A 54 -5.79 -10.75 -11.36
C LEU A 54 -6.65 -10.81 -10.09
N SER A 55 -6.63 -9.77 -9.26
CA SER A 55 -7.48 -9.71 -8.06
C SER A 55 -8.96 -9.55 -8.40
N GLY A 56 -9.28 -8.94 -9.55
CA GLY A 56 -10.63 -8.68 -10.03
C GLY A 56 -11.27 -9.80 -10.86
N PHE A 57 -10.60 -10.95 -11.03
CA PHE A 57 -11.16 -12.10 -11.75
C PHE A 57 -12.25 -12.81 -10.94
N THR A 58 -13.42 -12.19 -10.82
CA THR A 58 -14.55 -12.68 -10.03
C THR A 58 -15.52 -13.56 -10.84
N GLU A 59 -15.51 -13.43 -12.18
CA GLU A 59 -16.34 -14.24 -13.08
C GLU A 59 -15.96 -15.72 -13.04
N GLU A 60 -16.95 -16.63 -13.05
CA GLU A 60 -16.76 -18.09 -12.96
C GLU A 60 -15.69 -18.65 -13.93
N ARG A 61 -15.61 -18.12 -15.16
CA ARG A 61 -14.63 -18.56 -16.16
C ARG A 61 -13.19 -18.24 -15.78
N GLN A 62 -12.98 -17.18 -15.01
CA GLN A 62 -11.66 -16.62 -14.67
C GLN A 62 -11.32 -16.78 -13.18
N LYS A 63 -12.30 -17.10 -12.33
CA LYS A 63 -12.18 -17.23 -10.86
C LYS A 63 -11.03 -18.11 -10.39
N ARG A 64 -10.70 -19.17 -11.14
CA ARG A 64 -9.53 -20.04 -10.86
C ARG A 64 -8.18 -19.34 -10.95
N MET A 65 -8.12 -18.21 -11.65
CA MET A 65 -6.92 -17.37 -11.82
C MET A 65 -6.96 -16.16 -10.87
N GLN A 66 -8.01 -16.01 -10.05
CA GLN A 66 -8.12 -14.89 -9.13
C GLN A 66 -7.03 -14.97 -8.07
N LEU A 67 -6.33 -13.86 -7.88
CA LEU A 67 -5.36 -13.71 -6.81
C LEU A 67 -5.69 -12.47 -5.99
N LYS A 68 -6.43 -12.68 -4.89
CA LYS A 68 -6.77 -11.61 -3.96
C LYS A 68 -5.50 -10.99 -3.39
N LEU A 69 -5.47 -9.67 -3.31
CA LEU A 69 -4.33 -8.94 -2.78
C LEU A 69 -4.32 -9.06 -1.26
N SER A 70 -3.20 -9.51 -0.68
CA SER A 70 -3.02 -9.43 0.77
C SER A 70 -2.70 -7.99 1.20
N PRO A 71 -2.97 -7.61 2.46
CA PRO A 71 -2.59 -6.29 2.96
C PRO A 71 -1.09 -5.98 2.81
N SER A 72 -0.23 -6.98 2.96
CA SER A 72 1.21 -6.81 2.72
C SER A 72 1.53 -6.45 1.27
N VAL A 73 0.90 -7.13 0.29
CA VAL A 73 1.06 -6.84 -1.14
C VAL A 73 0.58 -5.44 -1.46
N ILE A 74 -0.56 -5.02 -0.92
CA ILE A 74 -1.10 -3.68 -1.13
C ILE A 74 -0.12 -2.61 -0.63
N SER A 75 0.39 -2.74 0.60
CA SER A 75 1.36 -1.78 1.15
C SER A 75 2.68 -1.73 0.37
N GLU A 76 3.13 -2.86 -0.20
CA GLU A 76 4.32 -2.90 -1.06
C GLU A 76 4.07 -2.22 -2.41
N CYS A 77 2.95 -2.51 -3.07
CA CYS A 77 2.54 -1.87 -4.31
C CYS A 77 2.36 -0.36 -4.14
N ALA A 78 1.71 0.06 -3.06
CA ALA A 78 1.53 1.47 -2.72
C ALA A 78 2.87 2.19 -2.59
N LEU A 79 3.84 1.59 -1.89
CA LEU A 79 5.16 2.20 -1.75
C LEU A 79 5.90 2.27 -3.09
N LEU A 80 5.85 1.21 -3.90
CA LEU A 80 6.47 1.21 -5.22
C LEU A 80 5.88 2.30 -6.12
N LEU A 81 4.56 2.47 -6.13
CA LEU A 81 3.88 3.55 -6.83
C LEU A 81 4.30 4.93 -6.30
N ASN A 82 4.33 5.11 -4.98
CA ASN A 82 4.70 6.39 -4.38
C ASN A 82 6.14 6.78 -4.74
N ARG A 83 7.08 5.83 -4.74
CA ARG A 83 8.49 6.04 -5.11
C ARG A 83 8.68 6.54 -6.54
N VAL A 84 7.79 6.16 -7.46
CA VAL A 84 7.84 6.60 -8.86
C VAL A 84 6.98 7.84 -9.15
N GLY A 85 6.45 8.48 -8.10
CA GLY A 85 5.64 9.71 -8.20
C GLY A 85 4.15 9.48 -8.48
N GLU A 86 3.69 8.24 -8.48
CA GLU A 86 2.27 7.87 -8.66
C GLU A 86 1.52 7.92 -7.31
N THR A 87 1.66 9.03 -6.58
CA THR A 87 1.14 9.16 -5.21
C THR A 87 -0.36 8.98 -5.14
N GLN A 88 -1.13 9.58 -6.06
CA GLN A 88 -2.59 9.43 -6.06
C GLN A 88 -3.00 7.95 -6.13
N ARG A 89 -2.41 7.21 -7.08
CA ARG A 89 -2.65 5.79 -7.29
C ARG A 89 -2.16 4.92 -6.12
N ALA A 90 -1.08 5.35 -5.45
CA ALA A 90 -0.61 4.69 -4.23
C ALA A 90 -1.63 4.76 -3.09
N TYR A 91 -2.36 5.87 -2.96
CA TYR A 91 -3.41 6.00 -1.95
C TYR A 91 -4.70 5.29 -2.36
N GLU A 92 -5.07 5.30 -3.65
CA GLU A 92 -6.21 4.53 -4.17
C GLU A 92 -6.09 3.03 -3.84
N ILE A 93 -4.91 2.44 -4.00
CA ILE A 93 -4.70 1.02 -3.65
C ILE A 93 -4.68 0.81 -2.13
N LEU A 94 -4.17 1.75 -1.34
CA LEU A 94 -4.21 1.68 0.13
C LEU A 94 -5.64 1.75 0.66
N GLU A 95 -6.49 2.59 0.07
CA GLU A 95 -7.90 2.75 0.45
C GLU A 95 -8.72 1.48 0.23
N MET A 96 -8.27 0.57 -0.66
CA MET A 96 -8.88 -0.77 -0.77
C MET A 96 -8.82 -1.58 0.55
N LEU A 97 -7.90 -1.25 1.47
CA LEU A 97 -7.82 -1.87 2.80
C LEU A 97 -8.85 -1.33 3.79
N LEU A 98 -9.43 -0.17 3.49
CA LEU A 98 -10.42 0.51 4.32
C LEU A 98 -11.85 0.32 3.77
N ASP A 99 -11.98 -0.23 2.57
CA ASP A 99 -13.25 -0.49 1.91
C ASP A 99 -13.73 -1.94 2.18
N PRO A 100 -14.82 -2.12 2.97
CA PRO A 100 -15.38 -3.44 3.24
C PRO A 100 -15.80 -4.19 1.97
N GLU A 101 -16.28 -3.48 0.94
CA GLU A 101 -16.73 -4.10 -0.32
C GLU A 101 -15.58 -4.78 -1.06
N LYS A 102 -14.33 -4.36 -0.81
CA LYS A 102 -13.14 -4.99 -1.41
C LYS A 102 -12.69 -6.24 -0.68
N SER A 103 -13.02 -6.38 0.60
CA SER A 103 -12.53 -7.46 1.46
C SER A 103 -13.59 -8.50 1.85
N GLU A 104 -14.87 -8.20 1.62
CA GLU A 104 -16.01 -9.05 1.96
C GLU A 104 -16.81 -9.49 0.72
N GLY A 105 -17.45 -10.64 0.79
CA GLY A 105 -18.30 -11.17 -0.28
C GLY A 105 -17.57 -12.02 -1.33
N GLU A 106 -18.34 -12.52 -2.30
CA GLU A 106 -17.84 -13.42 -3.36
C GLU A 106 -16.93 -12.70 -4.35
N GLU A 107 -17.16 -11.41 -4.56
CA GLU A 107 -16.38 -10.56 -5.48
C GLU A 107 -15.20 -9.84 -4.80
N ALA A 108 -14.90 -10.15 -3.54
CA ALA A 108 -13.79 -9.55 -2.82
C ALA A 108 -12.46 -9.71 -3.57
N THR A 109 -11.75 -8.59 -3.73
CA THR A 109 -10.46 -8.46 -4.43
C THR A 109 -9.28 -8.42 -3.45
N VAL A 110 -9.55 -8.19 -2.17
CA VAL A 110 -8.59 -8.09 -1.08
C VAL A 110 -8.81 -9.23 -0.10
N LEU A 111 -7.74 -9.78 0.46
CA LEU A 111 -7.84 -10.72 1.57
C LEU A 111 -8.16 -9.96 2.86
N ASN A 112 -9.19 -10.40 3.57
CA ASN A 112 -9.58 -9.88 4.89
C ASN A 112 -8.65 -10.35 6.04
N THR A 113 -7.54 -11.02 5.72
CA THR A 113 -6.58 -11.55 6.69
C THR A 113 -5.18 -11.04 6.41
N GLY A 114 -4.36 -11.04 7.47
CA GLY A 114 -2.99 -10.56 7.42
C GLY A 114 -2.88 -9.07 7.73
N TYR A 115 -1.66 -8.56 7.59
CA TYR A 115 -1.32 -7.20 7.95
C TYR A 115 -0.44 -6.56 6.89
N VAL A 116 -0.49 -5.23 6.84
CA VAL A 116 0.40 -4.44 6.00
C VAL A 116 1.85 -4.62 6.41
N ARG A 117 2.77 -4.42 5.47
CA ARG A 117 4.19 -4.36 5.75
C ARG A 117 4.50 -3.02 6.42
N HIS A 118 4.66 -3.01 7.75
CA HIS A 118 4.87 -1.77 8.52
C HIS A 118 6.01 -0.91 8.00
N ALA A 119 7.13 -1.51 7.58
CA ALA A 119 8.23 -0.76 7.00
C ALA A 119 7.82 0.06 5.77
N ALA A 120 6.96 -0.51 4.90
CA ALA A 120 6.46 0.20 3.74
C ALA A 120 5.49 1.32 4.13
N MET A 121 4.57 1.03 5.06
CA MET A 121 3.62 2.03 5.56
C MET A 121 4.31 3.21 6.26
N LEU A 122 5.37 2.95 7.02
CA LEU A 122 6.14 4.00 7.68
C LEU A 122 6.84 4.91 6.66
N GLU A 123 7.40 4.36 5.58
CA GLU A 123 8.01 5.16 4.50
C GLU A 123 6.97 6.07 3.81
N ILE A 124 5.80 5.53 3.47
CA ILE A 124 4.69 6.31 2.88
C ILE A 124 4.19 7.39 3.86
N PHE A 125 4.12 7.05 5.16
CA PHE A 125 3.77 8.00 6.22
C PHE A 125 4.78 9.14 6.34
N GLU A 126 6.08 8.86 6.28
CA GLU A 126 7.13 9.90 6.26
C GLU A 126 6.97 10.85 5.07
N ASP A 127 6.65 10.31 3.89
CA ASP A 127 6.42 11.11 2.69
C ASP A 127 5.20 12.02 2.86
N ALA A 128 4.09 11.50 3.43
CA ALA A 128 2.91 12.31 3.75
C ALA A 128 3.21 13.45 4.74
N LEU A 129 4.01 13.18 5.78
CA LEU A 129 4.46 14.21 6.73
C LEU A 129 5.34 15.26 6.05
N ARG A 130 6.19 14.85 5.10
CA ARG A 130 7.06 15.76 4.33
C ARG A 130 6.23 16.69 3.44
N GLU A 131 5.17 16.16 2.83
CA GLU A 131 4.17 16.91 2.07
C GLU A 131 3.26 17.77 2.96
N ARG A 132 3.28 17.55 4.27
CA ARG A 132 2.39 18.17 5.27
C ARG A 132 0.92 17.88 4.96
N ASP A 133 0.64 16.69 4.43
CA ASP A 133 -0.70 16.24 4.10
C ASP A 133 -1.28 15.43 5.27
N PRO A 134 -2.19 16.02 6.08
CA PRO A 134 -2.74 15.33 7.23
C PRO A 134 -3.68 14.19 6.85
N TYR A 135 -4.32 14.23 5.67
CA TYR A 135 -5.24 13.19 5.23
C TYR A 135 -4.46 11.92 4.91
N LYS A 136 -3.45 12.03 4.04
CA LYS A 136 -2.54 10.93 3.71
C LYS A 136 -1.87 10.31 4.93
N ALA A 137 -1.39 11.15 5.85
CA ALA A 137 -0.76 10.67 7.08
C ALA A 137 -1.77 9.95 8.00
N ALA A 138 -3.01 10.45 8.10
CA ALA A 138 -4.08 9.81 8.85
C ALA A 138 -4.49 8.46 8.26
N THR A 139 -4.62 8.36 6.93
CA THR A 139 -4.90 7.09 6.22
C THR A 139 -3.85 6.02 6.57
N CYS A 140 -2.57 6.39 6.60
CA CYS A 140 -1.51 5.45 7.01
C CYS A 140 -1.69 4.96 8.45
N VAL A 141 -2.01 5.87 9.39
CA VAL A 141 -2.27 5.52 10.79
C VAL A 141 -3.50 4.64 10.93
N GLU A 142 -4.56 4.93 10.18
CA GLU A 142 -5.79 4.15 10.19
C GLU A 142 -5.54 2.70 9.79
N ILE A 143 -4.88 2.50 8.64
CA ILE A 143 -4.51 1.18 8.12
C ILE A 143 -3.61 0.43 9.10
N MET A 144 -2.58 1.09 9.66
CA MET A 144 -1.68 0.46 10.62
C MET A 144 -2.37 0.10 11.94
N SER A 145 -3.45 0.80 12.31
CA SER A 145 -4.19 0.55 13.55
C SER A 145 -4.82 -0.84 13.64
N ASN A 146 -4.97 -1.55 12.51
CA ASN A 146 -5.43 -2.94 12.45
C ASN A 146 -4.41 -3.94 13.03
N SER A 147 -3.18 -3.51 13.26
CA SER A 147 -2.06 -4.39 13.66
C SER A 147 -1.16 -3.80 14.74
N LEU A 148 -1.16 -2.48 14.91
CA LEU A 148 -0.35 -1.80 15.91
C LEU A 148 -1.15 -1.50 17.17
N PRO A 149 -0.58 -1.73 18.37
CA PRO A 149 -1.21 -1.33 19.62
C PRO A 149 -1.19 0.18 19.79
N ARG A 150 -2.02 0.68 20.71
CA ARG A 150 -2.12 2.11 21.02
C ARG A 150 -0.77 2.78 21.29
N SER A 151 0.10 2.11 22.05
CA SER A 151 1.45 2.60 22.39
C SER A 151 2.35 2.89 21.17
N LYS A 152 2.08 2.27 20.02
CA LYS A 152 2.79 2.52 18.75
C LYS A 152 2.10 3.54 17.86
N LEU A 153 0.79 3.73 18.02
CA LEU A 153 0.00 4.69 17.25
C LEU A 153 0.09 6.11 17.82
N GLU A 154 0.16 6.28 19.15
CA GLU A 154 0.25 7.59 19.80
C GLU A 154 1.43 8.43 19.28
N PRO A 155 2.66 7.89 19.15
CA PRO A 155 3.78 8.66 18.58
C PRO A 155 3.55 9.04 17.12
N LEU A 156 2.86 8.23 16.33
CA LEU A 156 2.58 8.56 14.92
C LEU A 156 1.60 9.71 14.82
N VAL A 157 0.52 9.67 15.60
CA VAL A 157 -0.45 10.78 15.66
C VAL A 157 0.21 12.07 16.14
N GLN A 158 1.05 12.00 17.19
CA GLN A 158 1.76 13.19 17.67
C GLN A 158 2.58 13.83 16.54
N ARG A 159 3.25 13.02 15.72
CA ARG A 159 4.03 13.54 14.58
C ARG A 159 3.17 14.20 13.51
N ILE A 160 1.95 13.73 13.27
CA ILE A 160 0.98 14.44 12.40
C ILE A 160 0.65 15.80 13.01
N GLN A 161 0.37 15.85 14.31
CA GLN A 161 0.03 17.09 15.01
C GLN A 161 1.18 18.11 15.00
N ASP A 162 2.42 17.63 15.10
CA ASP A 162 3.61 18.48 15.09
C ASP A 162 3.97 19.02 13.70
N ARG A 163 3.69 18.24 12.63
CA ARG A 163 4.16 18.54 11.26
C ARG A 163 3.09 19.10 10.34
N CYS A 164 1.83 18.74 10.55
CA CYS A 164 0.72 19.14 9.71
C CYS A 164 -0.09 20.27 10.34
N LYS A 165 -0.64 21.16 9.51
CA LYS A 165 -1.55 22.22 9.98
C LYS A 165 -2.93 21.63 10.20
N LEU A 166 -3.23 21.25 11.45
CA LEU A 166 -4.51 20.68 11.84
C LEU A 166 -5.44 21.73 12.45
N THR A 167 -6.73 21.61 12.14
CA THR A 167 -7.78 22.28 12.91
C THR A 167 -7.93 21.63 14.28
N GLU A 168 -8.55 22.34 15.23
CA GLU A 168 -8.83 21.79 16.55
C GLU A 168 -9.69 20.52 16.47
N HIS A 169 -10.65 20.49 15.54
CA HIS A 169 -11.50 19.31 15.31
C HIS A 169 -10.68 18.10 14.83
N GLN A 170 -9.80 18.29 13.85
CA GLN A 170 -8.92 17.22 13.36
C GLN A 170 -7.98 16.69 14.46
N ASN A 171 -7.44 17.58 15.30
CA ASN A 171 -6.64 17.18 16.46
C ASN A 171 -7.43 16.28 17.42
N ARG A 172 -8.67 16.65 17.73
CA ARG A 172 -9.56 15.85 18.60
C ARG A 172 -9.90 14.50 17.96
N MET A 173 -10.16 14.46 16.65
CA MET A 173 -10.45 13.23 15.92
C MET A 173 -9.27 12.24 16.00
N LEU A 174 -8.05 12.68 15.67
CA LEU A 174 -6.87 11.82 15.71
C LEU A 174 -6.57 11.31 17.14
N THR A 175 -6.71 12.18 18.13
CA THR A 175 -6.52 11.80 19.54
C THR A 175 -7.58 10.79 19.99
N GLY A 176 -8.85 11.02 19.61
CA GLY A 176 -9.96 10.11 19.91
C GLY A 176 -9.76 8.75 19.25
N PHE A 177 -9.37 8.73 17.96
CA PHE A 177 -9.10 7.53 17.19
C PHE A 177 -8.13 6.58 17.91
N VAL A 178 -6.99 7.10 18.39
CA VAL A 178 -5.98 6.30 19.07
C VAL A 178 -6.45 5.81 20.45
N ARG A 179 -7.22 6.63 21.18
CA ARG A 179 -7.75 6.26 22.51
C ARG A 179 -8.73 5.09 22.46
N LEU A 180 -9.42 4.91 21.33
CA LEU A 180 -10.36 3.80 21.12
C LEU A 180 -9.66 2.46 20.85
N ARG A 181 -8.33 2.45 20.67
CA ARG A 181 -7.57 1.22 20.41
C ARG A 181 -7.13 0.56 21.73
N PRO A 182 -7.08 -0.78 21.77
CA PRO A 182 -6.57 -1.52 22.94
C PRO A 182 -5.10 -1.16 23.22
N GLN A 183 -4.70 -1.27 24.50
CA GLN A 183 -3.35 -0.94 24.96
C GLN A 183 -2.26 -1.77 24.28
#